data_AF-A0A496Z957-F1
#
_entry.id   AF-A0A496Z957-F1
#
_cell.length_a   1.000
_cell.length_b   1.000
_cell.length_c   1.000
_cell.angle_alpha   90.00
_cell.angle_beta   90.00
_cell.angle_gamma   90.00
#
_symmetry.space_group_name_H-M   'P 1'
#
loop_
_entity.id
_entity.type
_entity.pdbx_description
1 polymer ?
#
loop_
_entity_poly.entity_id
_entity_poly.type
_entity_poly.pdbx_seq_one_letter_code
_entity_poly.pdbx_strand_id
1 'polypeptide(L)'
;MIFTKIKLKSLFQVLGLYSSRRKQRKPSAEFFWRDPYKNEVDIILGANTPIPLEIKYGKLNYSGMRAFMKKFKIDDGYIISYQKEDEHQLNGKIIHVIPAFRFVVRCPEI
;
A
#
# COMPACT_ATOMS: atom_id res chain seq x y z
N MET A 1 -9.29 -17.32 9.48
CA MET A 1 -8.20 -16.39 9.09
C MET A 1 -7.52 -17.02 7.89
N ILE A 2 -7.71 -16.51 6.67
CA ILE A 2 -7.18 -17.14 5.47
C ILE A 2 -6.13 -16.19 4.88
N PHE A 3 -4.85 -16.49 5.12
CA PHE A 3 -3.77 -15.99 4.29
C PHE A 3 -3.69 -16.93 3.08
N THR A 4 -4.28 -16.56 1.94
CA THR A 4 -4.15 -17.36 0.72
C THR A 4 -2.77 -17.11 0.12
N LYS A 5 -1.92 -18.15 0.05
CA LYS A 5 -0.69 -18.13 -0.75
C LYS A 5 -1.07 -17.97 -2.23
N ILE A 6 -1.07 -16.74 -2.73
CA ILE A 6 -1.23 -16.45 -4.15
C ILE A 6 0.10 -15.90 -4.67
N LYS A 7 0.67 -16.57 -5.67
CA LYS A 7 1.88 -16.11 -6.39
C LYS A 7 1.56 -14.75 -7.05
N LEU A 8 2.17 -13.68 -6.57
CA LEU A 8 2.12 -12.37 -7.21
C LEU A 8 3.52 -11.93 -7.64
N LYS A 9 3.58 -11.37 -8.86
CA LYS A 9 4.79 -10.85 -9.50
C LYS A 9 5.24 -9.58 -8.78
N SER A 10 6.56 -9.39 -8.70
CA SER A 10 7.19 -8.21 -8.12
C SER A 10 6.62 -6.91 -8.69
N LEU A 11 6.44 -5.87 -7.87
CA LEU A 11 6.04 -4.52 -8.29
C LEU A 11 6.97 -3.97 -9.38
N PHE A 12 8.25 -4.36 -9.37
CA PHE A 12 9.24 -4.02 -10.41
C PHE A 12 9.00 -4.76 -11.74
N GLN A 13 8.38 -5.94 -11.71
CA GLN A 13 7.94 -6.66 -12.92
C GLN A 13 6.65 -6.06 -13.50
N VAL A 14 5.74 -5.60 -12.64
CA VAL A 14 4.48 -4.96 -13.06
C VAL A 14 4.72 -3.58 -13.68
N LEU A 15 5.71 -2.84 -13.16
CA LEU A 15 6.06 -1.50 -13.65
C LEU A 15 7.16 -1.48 -14.73
N GLY A 16 7.68 -2.64 -15.16
CA GLY A 16 8.69 -2.73 -16.23
C GLY A 16 10.06 -2.10 -15.91
N LEU A 17 10.32 -1.73 -14.65
CA LEU A 17 11.54 -1.04 -14.22
C LEU A 17 12.64 -2.06 -13.85
N TYR A 18 13.18 -2.76 -14.84
CA TYR A 18 14.38 -3.59 -14.68
C TYR A 18 15.61 -2.86 -15.22
N SER A 19 16.20 -1.99 -14.40
CA SER A 19 17.59 -1.57 -14.57
C SER A 19 18.13 -0.99 -13.27
N SER A 20 18.95 -1.75 -12.55
CA SER A 20 20.24 -1.27 -12.00
C SER A 20 20.82 -2.23 -10.95
N ARG A 21 22.13 -2.48 -11.06
CA ARG A 21 23.00 -3.29 -10.20
C ARG A 21 23.20 -2.63 -8.83
N ARG A 22 22.21 -2.67 -7.95
CA ARG A 22 22.43 -2.59 -6.49
C ARG A 22 21.96 -3.90 -5.88
N LYS A 23 22.68 -4.39 -4.86
CA LYS A 23 22.30 -5.57 -4.06
C LYS A 23 20.98 -5.26 -3.36
N GLN A 24 19.86 -5.47 -4.06
CA GLN A 24 18.53 -5.20 -3.56
C GLN A 24 18.28 -6.14 -2.39
N ARG A 25 18.09 -5.59 -1.19
CA ARG A 25 17.46 -6.33 -0.10
C ARG A 25 16.09 -6.77 -0.62
N LYS A 26 15.84 -8.08 -0.59
CA LYS A 26 14.57 -8.67 -1.03
C LYS A 26 13.43 -7.99 -0.24
N PRO A 27 12.52 -7.25 -0.88
CA PRO A 27 11.38 -6.69 -0.18
C PRO A 27 10.54 -7.84 0.35
N SER A 28 10.35 -7.93 1.66
CA SER A 28 9.38 -8.82 2.29
C SER A 28 8.00 -8.15 2.22
N ALA A 29 7.49 -7.90 1.00
CA ALA A 29 6.12 -7.45 0.84
C ALA A 29 5.22 -8.67 1.07
N GLU A 30 4.44 -8.66 2.15
CA GLU A 30 3.42 -9.67 2.38
C GLU A 30 2.11 -9.25 1.70
N PHE A 31 1.44 -10.28 1.21
CA PHE A 31 0.38 -10.29 0.23
C PHE A 31 -0.87 -9.53 0.73
N PHE A 32 -1.58 -8.89 -0.20
CA PHE A 32 -2.83 -8.16 -0.03
C PHE A 32 -3.75 -8.69 1.10
N TRP A 33 -4.44 -7.78 1.79
CA TRP A 33 -5.43 -8.14 2.81
C TRP A 33 -6.83 -8.05 2.24
N ARG A 34 -7.69 -9.03 2.56
CA ARG A 34 -9.11 -8.97 2.28
C ARG A 34 -9.93 -9.50 3.44
N ASP A 35 -11.03 -8.83 3.78
CA ASP A 35 -11.98 -9.29 4.80
C ASP A 35 -13.24 -9.94 4.19
N PRO A 36 -14.10 -10.61 5.00
CA PRO A 36 -15.35 -11.19 4.51
C PRO A 36 -16.34 -10.20 3.91
N TYR A 37 -16.21 -8.90 4.23
CA TYR A 37 -17.04 -7.81 3.69
C TYR A 37 -16.47 -7.25 2.37
N LYS A 38 -15.44 -7.90 1.81
CA LYS A 38 -14.77 -7.54 0.56
C LYS A 38 -13.99 -6.21 0.64
N ASN A 39 -13.67 -5.73 1.85
CA ASN A 39 -12.67 -4.68 2.00
C ASN A 39 -11.30 -5.24 1.63
N GLU A 40 -10.49 -4.48 0.90
CA GLU A 40 -9.20 -4.93 0.37
C GLU A 40 -8.12 -3.85 0.55
N VAL A 41 -6.87 -4.29 0.77
CA VAL A 41 -5.66 -3.47 0.69
C VAL A 41 -4.67 -4.19 -0.20
N ASP A 42 -4.16 -3.51 -1.23
CA ASP A 42 -3.35 -4.12 -2.31
C ASP A 42 -1.99 -4.64 -1.82
N ILE A 43 -1.33 -3.87 -0.94
CA ILE A 43 0.03 -4.15 -0.48
C ILE A 43 0.14 -3.88 1.03
N ILE A 44 0.84 -4.75 1.74
CA ILE A 44 1.20 -4.55 3.14
C ILE A 44 2.72 -4.54 3.23
N LEU A 45 3.27 -3.44 3.73
CA LEU A 45 4.71 -3.27 3.96
C LEU A 45 5.03 -3.49 5.43
N GLY A 46 6.23 -4.01 5.73
CA GLY A 46 6.71 -4.20 7.09
C GLY A 46 6.22 -5.49 7.76
N ALA A 47 7.09 -6.14 8.53
CA ALA A 47 6.80 -7.41 9.21
C ALA A 47 6.21 -7.22 10.62
N ASN A 48 6.63 -6.17 11.34
CA ASN A 48 6.23 -5.93 12.72
C ASN A 48 5.12 -4.89 12.84
N THR A 49 5.20 -3.82 12.04
CA THR A 49 4.20 -2.76 11.97
C THR A 49 3.67 -2.72 10.54
N PRO A 50 2.51 -3.33 10.26
CA PRO A 50 2.01 -3.43 8.90
C PRO A 50 1.54 -2.06 8.41
N ILE A 51 2.13 -1.60 7.31
CA ILE A 51 1.78 -0.35 6.65
C ILE A 51 0.93 -0.69 5.43
N PRO A 52 -0.37 -0.35 5.44
CA PRO A 52 -1.25 -0.60 4.31
C PRO A 52 -1.00 0.39 3.17
N LEU A 53 -0.95 -0.12 1.95
CA LEU A 53 -0.80 0.66 0.73
C LEU A 53 -1.84 0.21 -0.32
N GLU A 54 -2.57 1.18 -0.89
CA GLU A 54 -3.48 0.97 -2.02
C GLU A 54 -3.06 1.77 -3.25
N ILE A 55 -3.32 1.27 -4.45
CA ILE A 55 -3.05 1.98 -5.72
C ILE A 55 -4.39 2.28 -6.40
N LYS A 56 -4.64 3.55 -6.73
CA LYS A 56 -5.91 4.01 -7.32
C LYS A 56 -5.70 4.94 -8.51
N TYR A 57 -6.37 4.64 -9.62
CA TYR A 57 -6.35 5.46 -10.85
C TYR A 57 -7.56 6.39 -11.03
N GLY A 58 -8.56 6.31 -10.14
CA GLY A 58 -9.82 7.07 -10.26
C GLY A 58 -10.31 7.65 -8.93
N LYS A 59 -11.62 7.59 -8.70
CA LYS A 59 -12.24 8.07 -7.46
C LYS A 59 -11.60 7.37 -6.25
N LEU A 60 -11.16 8.17 -5.28
CA LEU A 60 -10.61 7.66 -4.04
C LEU A 60 -11.73 7.06 -3.20
N ASN A 61 -11.56 5.79 -2.84
CA ASN A 61 -12.37 5.11 -1.83
C ASN A 61 -11.45 4.67 -0.71
N TYR A 62 -11.80 5.03 0.53
CA TYR A 62 -11.02 4.76 1.73
C TYR A 62 -11.59 3.61 2.57
N SER A 63 -12.60 2.88 2.10
CA SER A 63 -13.25 1.82 2.91
C SER A 63 -12.30 0.68 3.27
N GLY A 64 -11.52 0.20 2.29
CA GLY A 64 -10.51 -0.85 2.45
C GLY A 64 -9.46 -0.46 3.49
N MET A 65 -8.74 0.61 3.18
CA MET A 65 -7.79 1.28 4.06
C MET A 65 -8.30 1.48 5.48
N ARG A 66 -9.48 2.10 5.66
CA ARG A 66 -10.05 2.35 7.00
C ARG A 66 -10.36 1.06 7.76
N ALA A 67 -10.88 0.05 7.08
CA ALA A 67 -11.17 -1.24 7.70
C ALA A 67 -9.88 -1.93 8.17
N PHE A 68 -8.82 -1.89 7.35
CA PHE A 68 -7.51 -2.41 7.71
C PHE A 68 -6.93 -1.67 8.92
N MET A 69 -6.80 -0.34 8.85
CA MET A 69 -6.22 0.49 9.91
C MET A 69 -6.98 0.36 11.24
N LYS A 70 -8.31 0.16 11.19
CA LYS A 70 -9.11 -0.13 12.38
C LYS A 70 -8.79 -1.51 12.96
N LYS A 71 -8.75 -2.54 12.12
CA LYS A 71 -8.52 -3.93 12.53
C LYS A 71 -7.15 -4.13 13.17
N PHE A 72 -6.12 -3.55 12.56
CA PHE A 72 -4.73 -3.74 12.98
C PHE A 72 -4.21 -2.61 13.87
N LYS A 73 -5.07 -1.64 14.24
CA LYS A 73 -4.73 -0.49 15.10
C LYS A 73 -3.53 0.30 14.56
N ILE A 74 -3.56 0.58 13.26
CA ILE A 74 -2.52 1.35 12.56
C ILE A 74 -2.97 2.80 12.41
N ASP A 75 -2.05 3.73 12.59
CA ASP A 75 -2.34 5.16 12.57
C ASP A 75 -2.09 5.79 11.19
N ASP A 76 -1.18 5.24 10.40
CA ASP A 76 -0.84 5.74 9.06
C ASP A 76 -1.14 4.71 7.95
N GLY A 77 -1.65 5.20 6.83
CA GLY A 77 -1.87 4.40 5.62
C GLY A 77 -1.60 5.22 4.36
N TYR A 78 -1.32 4.54 3.24
CA TYR A 78 -0.90 5.20 2.01
C TYR A 78 -1.78 4.83 0.82
N ILE A 79 -2.20 5.82 0.05
CA ILE A 79 -2.84 5.62 -1.25
C ILE A 79 -1.96 6.25 -2.32
N ILE A 80 -1.46 5.43 -3.23
CA ILE A 80 -0.83 5.91 -4.45
C ILE A 80 -1.94 6.27 -5.43
N SER A 81 -2.12 7.56 -5.68
CA SER A 81 -3.07 8.05 -6.68
C SER A 81 -2.37 8.31 -8.02
N TYR A 82 -3.13 8.45 -9.11
CA TYR A 82 -2.53 8.82 -10.39
C TYR A 82 -1.84 10.20 -10.37
N GLN A 83 -2.52 11.23 -9.86
CA GLN A 83 -2.04 12.62 -9.88
C GLN A 83 -2.33 13.43 -8.60
N LYS A 84 -3.27 12.96 -7.78
CA LYS A 84 -3.77 13.70 -6.62
C LYS A 84 -2.83 13.55 -5.42
N GLU A 85 -2.52 14.67 -4.78
CA GLU A 85 -1.86 14.75 -3.48
C GLU A 85 -2.88 15.24 -2.47
N ASP A 86 -3.03 14.55 -1.35
CA ASP A 86 -4.05 14.86 -0.32
C ASP A 86 -3.69 14.18 1.00
N GLU A 87 -4.31 14.65 2.07
CA GLU A 87 -4.21 14.01 3.38
C GLU A 87 -5.61 13.88 3.98
N HIS A 88 -5.99 12.65 4.34
CA HIS A 88 -7.29 12.38 4.94
C HIS A 88 -7.14 11.98 6.40
N GLN A 89 -7.41 12.92 7.30
CA GLN A 89 -7.40 12.68 8.74
C GLN A 89 -8.75 12.15 9.24
N LEU A 90 -8.70 11.13 10.09
CA LEU A 90 -9.90 10.55 10.72
C LEU A 90 -9.55 10.02 12.13
N ASN A 91 -10.07 10.66 13.17
CA ASN A 91 -9.92 10.22 14.56
C ASN A 91 -8.45 9.95 14.98
N GLY A 92 -7.53 10.84 14.60
CA GLY A 92 -6.10 10.70 14.90
C GLY A 92 -5.34 9.74 13.98
N LYS A 93 -6.01 9.13 12.99
CA LYS A 93 -5.37 8.34 11.92
C LYS A 93 -5.24 9.17 10.66
N ILE A 94 -4.19 8.92 9.88
CA ILE A 94 -3.86 9.67 8.66
C ILE A 94 -3.79 8.71 7.47
N ILE A 95 -4.48 9.06 6.39
CA ILE A 95 -4.30 8.41 5.08
C ILE A 95 -3.61 9.41 4.16
N HIS A 96 -2.36 9.12 3.83
CA HIS A 96 -1.53 9.90 2.91
C HIS A 96 -1.87 9.53 1.48
N VAL A 97 -2.34 10.48 0.68
CA VAL A 97 -2.57 10.27 -0.75
C VAL A 97 -1.40 10.88 -1.51
N ILE A 98 -0.60 10.03 -2.15
CA ILE A 98 0.64 10.41 -2.82
C ILE A 98 0.48 10.18 -4.33
N PRO A 99 0.79 11.15 -5.19
CA PRO A 99 0.81 10.93 -6.63
C PRO A 99 1.85 9.87 -7.03
N ALA A 100 1.52 9.02 -8.00
CA ALA A 100 2.38 7.92 -8.45
C ALA A 100 3.78 8.39 -8.89
N PHE A 101 3.87 9.54 -9.56
CA PHE A 101 5.16 10.09 -9.97
C PHE A 101 6.05 10.47 -8.77
N ARG A 102 5.46 10.95 -7.66
CA ARG A 102 6.23 11.22 -6.43
C ARG A 102 6.73 9.93 -5.81
N PHE A 103 5.88 8.91 -5.72
CA PHE A 103 6.24 7.61 -5.18
C PHE A 103 7.39 6.94 -5.96
N VAL A 104 7.40 7.05 -7.29
CA VAL A 104 8.45 6.48 -8.14
C VAL A 104 9.78 7.24 -8.02
N VAL A 105 9.73 8.58 -7.95
CA VAL A 105 10.95 9.42 -7.88
C VAL A 105 11.54 9.42 -6.47
N ARG A 106 10.69 9.40 -5.45
CA ARG A 106 11.04 9.30 -4.05
C ARG A 106 10.13 8.25 -3.44
N CYS A 107 10.63 7.02 -3.27
CA CYS A 107 10.01 6.13 -2.30
C CYS A 107 10.11 6.87 -0.96
N PRO A 108 8.98 7.25 -0.32
CA PRO A 108 9.07 7.86 1.00
C PRO A 108 9.84 6.89 1.92
N GLU A 109 10.54 7.41 2.92
CA GLU A 109 11.07 6.55 3.98
C GLU A 109 9.87 6.07 4.80
N ILE A 110 9.25 4.97 4.33
CA ILE A 110 8.12 4.26 4.97
C ILE A 110 8.66 3.14 5.83
#